data_AF-A0A9E3NQ34-F1
#
_entry.id   AF-A0A9E3NQ34-F1
#
_cell.length_a   1.000
_cell.length_b   1.000
_cell.length_c   1.000
_cell.angle_alpha   90.00
_cell.angle_beta   90.00
_cell.angle_gamma   90.00
#
_symmetry.space_group_name_H-M   'P 1'
#
loop_
_entity.id
_entity.type
_entity.pdbx_description
1 polymer ?
#
loop_
_entity_poly.entity_id
_entity_poly.type
_entity_poly.pdbx_seq_one_letter_code
_entity_poly.pdbx_strand_id
1 'polypeptide(L)'
;MAERRRLPVIQSPPPASDGGAGDDEIEPRPPWHWIGFGTVATFAAWLPLAYGAQAFARSIVVSRFGQSPTREEVDLAFAAMSAEERFRWTASQTLPHVLAFGLAAFGGGYLVGRFGTGTAVKHAAASGVVTSLVALFVSWRVLAEGGVAALVSVVVPLVVAVAFAAWGGRVGVRRRDGKPAEKEKPPPSPA
;
A
#
# COMPACT_ATOMS: atom_id res chain seq x y z
N MET A 1 -38.80 53.01 -17.83
CA MET A 1 -37.82 52.08 -17.23
C MET A 1 -38.30 50.68 -17.55
N ALA A 2 -37.53 49.91 -18.33
CA ALA A 2 -37.96 48.58 -18.80
C ALA A 2 -37.57 47.50 -17.78
N GLU A 3 -38.57 46.76 -17.32
CA GLU A 3 -38.44 45.68 -16.35
C GLU A 3 -37.72 44.48 -16.99
N ARG A 4 -36.62 44.03 -16.36
CA ARG A 4 -35.83 42.89 -16.86
C ARG A 4 -36.59 41.59 -16.60
N ARG A 5 -37.24 41.07 -17.64
CA ARG A 5 -37.85 39.74 -17.66
C ARG A 5 -36.78 38.67 -17.48
N ARG A 6 -36.76 38.01 -16.32
CA ARG A 6 -35.86 36.89 -16.04
C ARG A 6 -36.34 35.65 -16.78
N LEU A 7 -35.53 35.15 -17.72
CA LEU A 7 -35.79 33.88 -18.37
C LEU A 7 -35.53 32.74 -17.38
N PRO A 8 -36.29 31.62 -17.44
CA PRO A 8 -36.01 30.44 -16.65
C PRO A 8 -34.62 29.89 -17.02
N VAL A 9 -33.74 29.80 -16.04
CA VAL A 9 -32.43 29.16 -16.20
C VAL A 9 -32.66 27.66 -16.25
N ILE A 10 -32.73 27.11 -17.46
CA ILE A 10 -32.62 25.67 -17.67
C ILE A 10 -31.17 25.31 -17.43
N GLN A 11 -30.88 24.63 -16.32
CA GLN A 11 -29.58 24.01 -16.08
C GLN A 11 -29.45 22.82 -17.04
N SER A 12 -28.97 23.09 -18.25
CA SER A 12 -28.53 22.01 -19.14
C SER A 12 -27.25 21.42 -18.55
N PRO A 13 -27.15 20.09 -18.38
CA PRO A 13 -25.88 19.46 -18.02
C PRO A 13 -24.85 19.78 -19.12
N PRO A 14 -23.61 20.16 -18.76
CA PRO A 14 -22.62 20.54 -19.73
C PRO A 14 -22.29 19.35 -20.65
N PRO A 15 -22.09 19.59 -21.96
CA PRO A 15 -21.73 18.54 -22.89
C PRO A 15 -20.35 17.99 -22.54
N ALA A 16 -20.20 16.68 -22.63
CA ALA A 16 -18.92 16.02 -22.53
C ALA A 16 -18.02 16.49 -23.68
N SER A 17 -17.06 17.37 -23.41
CA SER A 17 -15.94 17.64 -24.32
C SER A 17 -14.73 18.18 -23.57
N ASP A 18 -13.72 17.33 -23.48
CA ASP A 18 -12.34 17.55 -23.89
C ASP A 18 -11.74 18.96 -23.67
N GLY A 19 -10.91 19.07 -22.62
CA GLY A 19 -9.73 19.93 -22.59
C GLY A 19 -9.96 21.44 -22.43
N GLY A 20 -9.93 21.92 -21.18
CA GLY A 20 -9.80 23.35 -20.91
C GLY A 20 -9.55 23.63 -19.43
N ALA A 21 -8.39 24.21 -19.12
CA ALA A 21 -7.97 24.60 -17.79
C ALA A 21 -8.84 25.74 -17.21
N GLY A 22 -9.38 25.54 -16.02
CA GLY A 22 -10.05 26.53 -15.18
C GLY A 22 -10.29 25.96 -13.78
N ASP A 23 -9.81 26.66 -12.76
CA ASP A 23 -9.89 26.29 -11.34
C ASP A 23 -11.35 26.07 -10.84
N ASP A 24 -11.49 25.14 -9.90
CA ASP A 24 -12.59 25.02 -8.91
C ASP A 24 -13.89 24.26 -9.22
N GLU A 25 -13.89 23.30 -10.16
CA GLU A 25 -14.75 22.11 -10.06
C GLU A 25 -13.90 20.86 -10.13
N ILE A 26 -13.31 20.46 -8.99
CA ILE A 26 -12.63 19.17 -8.88
C ILE A 26 -13.72 18.09 -9.01
N GLU A 27 -13.93 17.58 -10.22
CA GLU A 27 -14.73 16.39 -10.45
C GLU A 27 -14.39 15.35 -9.38
N PRO A 28 -15.40 14.77 -8.70
CA PRO A 28 -15.16 13.80 -7.65
C PRO A 28 -14.34 12.65 -8.23
N ARG A 29 -13.06 12.58 -7.82
CA ARG A 29 -12.10 11.62 -8.38
C ARG A 29 -12.70 10.20 -8.32
N PRO A 30 -12.68 9.45 -9.44
CA PRO A 30 -13.19 8.08 -9.47
C PRO A 30 -12.60 7.23 -8.33
N PRO A 31 -13.41 6.48 -7.57
CA PRO A 31 -12.95 5.78 -6.37
C PRO A 31 -11.81 4.77 -6.62
N TRP A 32 -11.72 4.22 -7.83
CA TRP A 32 -10.68 3.27 -8.22
C TRP A 32 -9.27 3.89 -8.30
N HIS A 33 -9.13 5.21 -8.51
CA HIS A 33 -7.82 5.88 -8.54
C HIS A 33 -7.05 5.70 -7.22
N TRP A 34 -7.77 5.58 -6.10
CA TRP A 34 -7.17 5.36 -4.80
C TRP A 34 -6.45 4.01 -4.69
N ILE A 35 -6.83 3.01 -5.51
CA ILE A 35 -6.11 1.73 -5.60
C ILE A 35 -4.69 1.98 -6.12
N GLY A 36 -4.56 2.79 -7.18
CA GLY A 36 -3.28 3.16 -7.76
C GLY A 36 -2.41 3.95 -6.78
N PHE A 37 -2.99 4.96 -6.11
CA PHE A 37 -2.26 5.73 -5.09
C PHE A 37 -1.79 4.87 -3.91
N GLY A 38 -2.63 3.97 -3.41
CA GLY A 38 -2.25 3.04 -2.34
C GLY A 38 -1.10 2.12 -2.76
N THR A 39 -1.13 1.65 -4.01
CA THR A 39 -0.07 0.82 -4.59
C THR A 39 1.25 1.60 -4.67
N VAL A 40 1.23 2.79 -5.29
CA VAL A 40 2.44 3.64 -5.42
C VAL A 40 3.01 4.01 -4.06
N ALA A 41 2.16 4.42 -3.12
CA ALA A 41 2.58 4.76 -1.77
C ALA A 41 3.20 3.55 -1.03
N THR A 42 2.61 2.36 -1.21
CA THR A 42 3.18 1.13 -0.66
C THR A 42 4.58 0.88 -1.22
N PHE A 43 4.78 0.96 -2.54
CA PHE A 43 6.11 0.77 -3.14
C PHE A 43 7.11 1.83 -2.69
N ALA A 44 6.70 3.10 -2.65
CA ALA A 44 7.54 4.20 -2.20
C ALA A 44 8.03 4.01 -0.75
N ALA A 45 7.16 3.49 0.13
CA ALA A 45 7.53 3.14 1.50
C ALA A 45 8.33 1.82 1.58
N TRP A 46 8.01 0.85 0.73
CA TRP A 46 8.58 -0.49 0.78
C TRP A 46 10.05 -0.51 0.41
N LEU A 47 10.47 0.18 -0.66
CA LEU A 47 11.87 0.16 -1.13
C LEU A 47 12.90 0.54 -0.04
N PRO A 48 12.77 1.68 0.67
CA PRO A 48 13.72 2.01 1.73
C PRO A 48 13.64 1.04 2.92
N LEU A 49 12.44 0.56 3.27
CA LEU A 49 12.28 -0.43 4.34
C LEU A 49 12.90 -1.79 3.97
N ALA A 50 12.78 -2.21 2.71
CA ALA A 50 13.37 -3.43 2.18
C ALA A 50 14.89 -3.34 2.16
N TYR A 51 15.45 -2.17 1.83
CA TYR A 51 16.89 -1.92 1.93
C TYR A 51 17.38 -2.08 3.39
N GLY A 52 16.66 -1.48 4.35
CA GLY A 52 16.95 -1.65 5.78
C GLY A 52 16.86 -3.11 6.24
N ALA A 53 15.82 -3.83 5.82
CA ALA A 53 15.65 -5.25 6.08
C ALA A 53 16.80 -6.09 5.50
N GLN A 54 17.24 -5.78 4.28
CA GLN A 54 18.36 -6.47 3.64
C GLN A 54 19.68 -6.19 4.36
N ALA A 55 19.93 -4.95 4.79
CA ALA A 55 21.12 -4.61 5.57
C ALA A 55 21.16 -5.38 6.90
N PHE A 56 20.00 -5.54 7.54
CA PHE A 56 19.85 -6.35 8.75
C PHE A 56 20.03 -7.86 8.48
N ALA A 57 19.40 -8.40 7.44
CA ALA A 57 19.58 -9.81 7.06
C ALA A 57 21.06 -10.12 6.77
N ARG A 58 21.74 -9.21 6.05
CA ARG A 58 23.17 -9.29 5.77
C ARG A 58 24.02 -9.24 7.04
N SER A 59 23.68 -8.43 8.04
CA SER A 59 24.45 -8.38 9.29
C SER A 59 24.38 -9.71 10.04
N ILE A 60 23.24 -10.40 10.00
CA ILE A 60 23.08 -11.76 10.54
C ILE A 60 23.97 -12.75 9.79
N VAL A 61 23.97 -12.72 8.45
CA VAL A 61 24.85 -13.58 7.63
C VAL A 61 26.31 -13.36 7.97
N VAL A 62 26.75 -12.10 8.00
CA VAL A 62 28.13 -11.73 8.28
C VAL A 62 28.55 -12.16 9.70
N SER A 63 27.65 -12.06 10.68
CA SER A 63 27.94 -12.48 12.05
C SER A 63 28.20 -13.99 12.19
N ARG A 64 27.61 -14.81 11.31
CA ARG A 64 27.74 -16.27 11.34
C ARG A 64 28.84 -16.81 10.42
N PHE A 65 29.02 -16.19 9.27
CA PHE A 65 29.82 -16.73 8.17
C PHE A 65 31.00 -15.84 7.74
N GLY A 66 31.15 -14.65 8.32
CA GLY A 66 32.15 -13.67 7.89
C GLY A 66 31.71 -12.86 6.65
N GLN A 67 32.62 -12.04 6.12
CA GLN A 67 32.24 -11.02 5.11
C GLN A 67 31.92 -11.58 3.71
N SER A 68 32.39 -12.78 3.38
CA SER A 68 32.25 -13.38 2.03
C SER A 68 32.29 -14.92 2.08
N PRO A 69 31.27 -15.59 2.64
CA PRO A 69 31.23 -17.04 2.59
C PRO A 69 31.10 -17.55 1.16
N THR A 70 31.80 -18.65 0.86
CA THR A 70 31.64 -19.33 -0.42
C THR A 70 30.31 -20.08 -0.46
N ARG A 71 29.78 -20.32 -1.68
CA ARG A 71 28.52 -21.06 -1.83
C ARG A 71 28.62 -22.47 -1.23
N GLU A 72 29.77 -23.12 -1.39
CA GLU A 72 30.06 -24.45 -0.84
C GLU A 72 30.06 -24.45 0.69
N GLU A 73 30.63 -23.43 1.33
CA GLU A 73 30.59 -23.27 2.79
C GLU A 73 29.16 -23.11 3.31
N VAL A 74 28.34 -22.32 2.62
CA VAL A 74 26.93 -22.13 2.98
C VAL A 74 26.16 -23.44 2.82
N ASP A 75 26.34 -24.15 1.71
CA ASP A 75 25.65 -25.41 1.43
C ASP A 75 26.03 -26.50 2.44
N LEU A 76 27.32 -26.63 2.78
CA LEU A 76 27.79 -27.54 3.83
C LEU A 76 27.23 -27.17 5.21
N ALA A 77 27.20 -25.88 5.54
CA ALA A 77 26.63 -25.43 6.80
C ALA A 77 25.12 -25.72 6.88
N PHE A 78 24.37 -25.50 5.80
CA PHE A 78 22.95 -25.86 5.75
C PHE A 78 22.75 -27.37 5.86
N ALA A 79 23.57 -28.18 5.19
CA ALA A 79 23.50 -29.64 5.28
C ALA A 79 23.72 -30.14 6.71
N ALA A 80 24.64 -29.50 7.45
CA ALA A 80 24.92 -29.83 8.85
C ALA A 80 23.85 -29.36 9.85
N MET A 81 23.03 -28.37 9.49
CA MET A 81 21.98 -27.85 10.39
C MET A 81 20.82 -28.83 10.53
N SER A 82 20.29 -28.92 11.75
CA SER A 82 19.00 -29.56 12.03
C SER A 82 17.84 -28.82 11.36
N ALA A 83 16.68 -29.48 11.21
CA ALA A 83 15.50 -28.86 10.62
C ALA A 83 15.01 -27.62 11.40
N GLU A 84 15.12 -27.65 12.73
CA GLU A 84 14.76 -26.51 13.59
C GLU A 84 15.69 -25.32 13.39
N GLU A 85 17.00 -25.56 13.32
CA GLU A 85 17.99 -24.50 13.07
C GLU A 85 17.80 -23.88 11.69
N ARG A 86 17.55 -24.70 10.66
CA ARG A 86 17.22 -24.20 9.31
C ARG A 86 15.98 -23.31 9.34
N PHE A 87 14.92 -23.75 10.02
CA PHE A 87 13.70 -22.96 10.15
C PHE A 87 13.96 -21.61 10.85
N ARG A 88 14.65 -21.62 12.00
CA ARG A 88 15.00 -20.38 12.74
C ARG A 88 15.89 -19.47 11.91
N TRP A 89 16.84 -20.04 11.18
CA TRP A 89 17.72 -19.29 10.29
C TRP A 89 16.93 -18.62 9.16
N THR A 90 16.14 -19.39 8.40
CA THR A 90 15.27 -18.86 7.33
C THR A 90 14.31 -17.82 7.89
N ALA A 91 13.68 -18.07 9.03
CA ALA A 91 12.79 -17.11 9.68
C ALA A 91 13.50 -15.80 10.03
N SER A 92 14.72 -15.85 10.57
CA SER A 92 15.48 -14.63 10.91
C SER A 92 15.85 -13.78 9.69
N GLN A 93 16.05 -14.42 8.53
CA GLN A 93 16.32 -13.73 7.27
C GLN A 93 15.02 -13.19 6.63
N THR A 94 13.93 -13.95 6.64
CA THR A 94 12.69 -13.60 5.94
C THR A 94 11.81 -12.64 6.74
N LEU A 95 11.76 -12.75 8.07
CA LEU A 95 10.87 -11.98 8.93
C LEU A 95 11.05 -10.45 8.78
N PRO A 96 12.27 -9.89 8.72
CA PRO A 96 12.48 -8.47 8.48
C PRO A 96 11.82 -7.96 7.18
N HIS A 97 11.90 -8.74 6.10
CA HIS A 97 11.28 -8.38 4.83
C HIS A 97 9.76 -8.43 4.88
N VAL A 98 9.20 -9.44 5.55
CA VAL A 98 7.74 -9.56 5.76
C VAL A 98 7.22 -8.37 6.56
N LEU A 99 7.94 -7.97 7.62
CA LEU A 99 7.58 -6.81 8.43
C LEU A 99 7.71 -5.50 7.63
N ALA A 100 8.80 -5.32 6.89
CA ALA A 100 8.99 -4.15 6.02
C ALA A 100 7.85 -4.01 5.00
N PHE A 101 7.48 -5.11 4.35
CA PHE A 101 6.37 -5.11 3.38
C PHE A 101 5.01 -4.87 4.04
N GLY A 102 4.75 -5.50 5.19
CA GLY A 102 3.52 -5.27 5.96
C GLY A 102 3.37 -3.83 6.42
N LEU A 103 4.44 -3.20 6.92
CA LEU A 103 4.43 -1.79 7.32
C LEU A 103 4.19 -0.86 6.13
N ALA A 104 4.82 -1.14 4.99
CA ALA A 104 4.59 -0.38 3.77
C ALA A 104 3.14 -0.49 3.29
N ALA A 105 2.59 -1.71 3.25
CA ALA A 105 1.20 -1.96 2.87
C ALA A 105 0.21 -1.29 3.83
N PHE A 106 0.50 -1.31 5.13
CA PHE A 106 -0.26 -0.55 6.13
C PHE A 106 -0.21 0.95 5.85
N GLY A 107 0.96 1.51 5.54
CA GLY A 107 1.12 2.93 5.19
C GLY A 107 0.31 3.32 3.95
N GLY A 108 0.42 2.54 2.87
CA GLY A 108 -0.37 2.75 1.65
C GLY A 108 -1.87 2.64 1.90
N GLY A 109 -2.30 1.60 2.62
CA GLY A 109 -3.69 1.42 3.04
C GLY A 109 -4.19 2.57 3.92
N TYR A 110 -3.37 3.06 4.85
CA TYR A 110 -3.69 4.20 5.71
C TYR A 110 -3.96 5.48 4.92
N LEU A 111 -3.13 5.79 3.93
CA LEU A 111 -3.33 6.94 3.05
C LEU A 111 -4.64 6.82 2.26
N VAL A 112 -4.92 5.65 1.69
CA VAL A 112 -6.19 5.38 1.00
C VAL A 112 -7.39 5.52 1.95
N GLY A 113 -7.29 4.98 3.16
CA GLY A 113 -8.32 5.12 4.20
C GLY A 113 -8.58 6.58 4.59
N ARG A 114 -7.51 7.35 4.74
CA ARG A 114 -7.54 8.71 5.29
C ARG A 114 -8.01 9.75 4.29
N PHE A 115 -7.67 9.59 3.00
CA PHE A 115 -7.91 10.57 1.96
C PHE A 115 -8.92 10.10 0.89
N GLY A 116 -9.21 8.80 0.81
CA GLY A 116 -10.09 8.23 -0.21
C GLY A 116 -11.58 8.51 -0.02
N THR A 117 -12.28 8.89 -1.09
CA THR A 117 -13.74 9.13 -1.11
C THR A 117 -14.49 7.84 -1.47
N GLY A 118 -15.50 7.45 -0.68
CA GLY A 118 -16.34 6.26 -0.94
C GLY A 118 -15.61 4.91 -0.84
N THR A 119 -16.02 4.06 0.11
CA THR A 119 -15.53 2.66 0.29
C THR A 119 -14.01 2.47 0.48
N ALA A 120 -13.37 3.34 1.27
CA ALA A 120 -11.91 3.39 1.40
C ALA A 120 -11.22 2.10 1.91
N VAL A 121 -11.86 1.29 2.76
CA VAL A 121 -11.27 0.01 3.23
C VAL A 121 -11.19 -1.03 2.11
N LYS A 122 -12.21 -1.11 1.24
CA LYS A 122 -12.23 -2.04 0.09
C LYS A 122 -11.15 -1.65 -0.91
N HIS A 123 -11.00 -0.35 -1.19
CA HIS A 123 -9.95 0.17 -2.07
C HIS A 123 -8.55 -0.03 -1.48
N ALA A 124 -8.39 0.12 -0.16
CA ALA A 124 -7.12 -0.19 0.51
C ALA A 124 -6.76 -1.68 0.38
N ALA A 125 -7.71 -2.59 0.63
CA ALA A 125 -7.49 -4.03 0.42
C ALA A 125 -7.16 -4.36 -1.04
N ALA A 126 -7.87 -3.75 -2.00
CA ALA A 126 -7.58 -3.90 -3.42
C ALA A 126 -6.18 -3.39 -3.80
N SER A 127 -5.71 -2.29 -3.20
CA SER A 127 -4.31 -1.83 -3.40
C SER A 127 -3.29 -2.84 -2.86
N GLY A 128 -3.61 -3.54 -1.76
CA GLY A 128 -2.81 -4.66 -1.27
C GLY A 128 -2.72 -5.80 -2.28
N VAL A 129 -3.85 -6.21 -2.88
CA VAL A 129 -3.87 -7.23 -3.94
C VAL A 129 -3.01 -6.81 -5.12
N VAL A 130 -3.22 -5.61 -5.66
CA VAL A 130 -2.47 -5.09 -6.82
C VAL A 130 -0.98 -5.03 -6.50
N THR A 131 -0.60 -4.54 -5.32
CA THR A 131 0.80 -4.50 -4.87
C THR A 131 1.42 -5.90 -4.84
N SER A 132 0.73 -6.89 -4.28
CA SER A 132 1.23 -8.27 -4.24
C SER A 132 1.38 -8.85 -5.64
N LEU A 133 0.46 -8.58 -6.57
CA LEU A 133 0.59 -9.03 -7.96
C LEU A 133 1.82 -8.42 -8.65
N VAL A 134 2.11 -7.14 -8.39
CA VAL A 134 3.34 -6.51 -8.91
C VAL A 134 4.58 -7.13 -8.28
N ALA A 135 4.60 -7.36 -6.97
CA ALA A 135 5.71 -8.02 -6.29
C ALA A 135 5.96 -9.45 -6.82
N LEU A 136 4.89 -10.19 -7.08
CA LEU A 136 4.91 -11.51 -7.70
C LEU A 136 5.47 -11.48 -9.11
N PHE A 137 5.06 -10.50 -9.91
CA PHE A 137 5.55 -10.31 -11.26
C PHE A 137 7.06 -10.02 -11.26
N VAL A 138 7.54 -9.15 -10.36
CA VAL A 138 8.98 -8.89 -10.19
C VAL A 138 9.73 -10.15 -9.74
N SER A 139 9.08 -11.02 -8.95
CA SER A 139 9.65 -12.26 -8.42
C SER A 139 9.41 -13.48 -9.32
N TRP A 140 8.95 -13.29 -10.56
CA TRP A 140 8.46 -14.37 -11.43
C TRP A 140 9.47 -15.50 -11.65
N ARG A 141 10.77 -15.19 -11.69
CA ARG A 141 11.83 -16.21 -11.87
C ARG A 141 11.85 -17.25 -10.75
N VAL A 142 11.57 -16.83 -9.51
CA VAL A 142 11.50 -17.73 -8.35
C VAL A 142 10.27 -18.64 -8.44
N LEU A 143 9.18 -18.16 -9.05
CA LEU A 143 7.96 -18.95 -9.24
C LEU A 143 8.13 -20.04 -10.30
N ALA A 144 9.02 -19.86 -11.26
CA ALA A 144 9.27 -20.80 -12.35
C ALA A 144 9.90 -22.13 -11.88
N GLU A 145 10.55 -22.14 -10.71
CA GLU A 145 11.18 -23.34 -10.13
C GLU A 145 10.15 -24.29 -9.49
N GLY A 146 8.92 -23.82 -9.23
CA GLY A 146 7.82 -24.63 -8.69
C GLY A 146 7.99 -25.06 -7.23
N GLY A 147 7.09 -25.93 -6.76
CA GLY A 147 7.13 -26.53 -5.42
C GLY A 147 6.51 -25.70 -4.29
N VAL A 148 6.66 -26.21 -3.05
CA VAL A 148 6.05 -25.60 -1.84
C VAL A 148 6.63 -24.20 -1.56
N ALA A 149 7.92 -23.99 -1.85
CA ALA A 149 8.56 -22.69 -1.71
C ALA A 149 7.95 -21.62 -2.63
N ALA A 150 7.61 -22.00 -3.88
CA ALA A 150 6.90 -21.11 -4.79
C ALA A 150 5.50 -20.75 -4.26
N LEU A 151 4.75 -21.72 -3.75
CA LEU A 151 3.42 -21.46 -3.15
C LEU A 151 3.52 -20.51 -1.95
N VAL A 152 4.46 -20.75 -1.02
CA VAL A 152 4.68 -19.89 0.14
C VAL A 152 5.06 -18.47 -0.28
N SER A 153 5.91 -18.35 -1.30
CA SER A 153 6.34 -17.06 -1.88
C SER A 153 5.18 -16.29 -2.52
N VAL A 154 4.07 -16.95 -2.83
CA VAL A 154 2.84 -16.30 -3.33
C VAL A 154 1.88 -15.95 -2.20
N VAL A 155 1.58 -16.92 -1.35
CA VAL A 155 0.55 -16.78 -0.33
C VAL A 155 0.96 -15.76 0.72
N VAL A 156 2.22 -15.78 1.16
CA VAL A 156 2.68 -14.90 2.26
C VAL A 156 2.58 -13.42 1.88
N PRO A 157 3.17 -12.95 0.76
CA PRO A 157 3.05 -11.54 0.38
C PRO A 157 1.60 -11.12 0.11
N LEU A 158 0.78 -11.98 -0.50
CA LEU A 158 -0.63 -11.67 -0.75
C LEU A 158 -1.40 -11.46 0.57
N VAL A 159 -1.31 -12.42 1.48
CA VAL A 159 -2.01 -12.35 2.77
C VAL A 159 -1.53 -11.15 3.58
N VAL A 160 -0.21 -10.93 3.64
CA VAL A 160 0.38 -9.82 4.41
C VAL A 160 -0.04 -8.47 3.83
N ALA A 161 0.08 -8.25 2.52
CA ALA A 161 -0.28 -6.96 1.92
C ALA A 161 -1.76 -6.65 2.10
N VAL A 162 -2.64 -7.62 1.82
CA VAL A 162 -4.09 -7.40 1.91
C VAL A 162 -4.51 -7.15 3.34
N ALA A 163 -4.02 -7.95 4.30
CA ALA A 163 -4.37 -7.80 5.71
C ALA A 163 -3.90 -6.45 6.27
N PHE A 164 -2.63 -6.09 6.02
CA PHE A 164 -2.07 -4.83 6.52
C PHE A 164 -2.64 -3.61 5.79
N ALA A 165 -2.86 -3.66 4.48
CA ALA A 165 -3.50 -2.56 3.76
C ALA A 165 -4.95 -2.36 4.21
N ALA A 166 -5.73 -3.43 4.40
CA ALA A 166 -7.08 -3.34 4.95
C ALA A 166 -7.09 -2.78 6.38
N TRP A 167 -6.11 -3.16 7.20
CA TRP A 167 -5.95 -2.63 8.54
C TRP A 167 -5.58 -1.13 8.54
N GLY A 168 -4.58 -0.74 7.75
CA GLY A 168 -4.21 0.65 7.53
C GLY A 168 -5.40 1.48 7.06
N GLY A 169 -6.15 0.97 6.07
CA GLY A 169 -7.37 1.61 5.57
C GLY A 169 -8.41 1.85 6.66
N ARG A 170 -8.66 0.85 7.53
CA ARG A 170 -9.57 1.00 8.68
C ARG A 170 -9.11 2.09 9.64
N VAL A 171 -7.80 2.14 9.96
CA VAL A 171 -7.23 3.18 10.84
C VAL A 171 -7.34 4.57 10.19
N GLY A 172 -7.07 4.67 8.89
CA GLY A 172 -7.17 5.91 8.13
C GLY A 172 -8.59 6.50 8.12
N VAL A 173 -9.61 5.66 7.90
CA VAL A 173 -11.02 6.08 7.93
C VAL A 173 -11.40 6.61 9.31
N ARG A 174 -11.08 5.88 10.39
CA ARG A 174 -11.36 6.31 11.77
C ARG A 174 -10.78 7.68 12.09
N ARG A 175 -9.57 7.99 11.59
CA ARG A 175 -8.92 9.29 11.79
C ARG A 175 -9.51 10.42 10.94
N ARG A 176 -10.15 10.11 9.82
CA ARG A 176 -10.87 11.11 9.03
C ARG A 176 -12.15 11.53 9.74
N ASP A 177 -12.92 10.55 10.20
CA ASP A 177 -14.24 10.76 10.79
C ASP A 177 -14.15 11.39 12.20
N GLY A 178 -13.01 11.26 12.87
CA GLY A 178 -12.74 11.90 14.17
C GLY A 178 -12.38 13.40 14.12
N LYS A 179 -12.38 14.05 12.95
CA LYS A 179 -12.24 15.52 12.90
C LYS A 179 -13.56 16.16 13.39
N PRO A 180 -13.56 17.02 14.42
CA PRO A 180 -14.76 17.72 14.83
C PRO A 180 -15.29 18.56 13.67
N ALA A 181 -16.59 18.50 13.43
CA ALA A 181 -17.29 19.38 12.49
C ALA A 181 -16.90 20.83 12.83
N GLU A 182 -16.40 21.53 11.84
CA GLU A 182 -16.08 22.95 11.90
C GLU A 182 -17.27 23.66 12.56
N LYS A 183 -17.03 24.31 13.71
CA LYS A 183 -18.05 25.02 14.47
C LYS A 183 -18.82 25.91 13.51
N GLU A 184 -20.10 25.58 13.33
CA GLU A 184 -21.08 26.37 12.59
C GLU A 184 -20.93 27.82 13.03
N LYS A 185 -20.44 28.67 12.11
CA LYS A 185 -20.21 30.09 12.37
C LYS A 185 -21.56 30.67 12.81
N PRO A 186 -21.67 31.28 14.01
CA PRO A 186 -22.96 31.76 14.49
C PRO A 186 -23.55 32.75 13.47
N PRO A 187 -24.87 32.73 13.25
CA PRO A 187 -25.50 33.57 12.23
C PRO A 187 -25.17 35.04 12.49
N PRO A 188 -25.00 35.85 11.43
CA PRO A 188 -24.72 37.27 11.59
C PRO A 188 -25.84 37.93 12.39
N SER A 189 -25.46 38.65 13.44
CA SER A 189 -26.41 39.42 14.27
C SER A 189 -27.19 40.38 13.38
N PRO A 190 -28.53 40.47 13.53
CA PRO A 190 -29.29 41.51 12.86
C PRO A 190 -28.79 42.88 13.33
N ALA A 191 -28.55 43.76 12.36
CA ALA A 191 -28.17 45.17 12.55
C ALA A 191 -29.38 46.02 12.94
#